data_AF-A0A832IAY7-F1
#
_entry.id   AF-A0A832IAY7-F1
#
_cell.length_a   1.000
_cell.length_b   1.000
_cell.length_c   1.000
_cell.angle_alpha   90.00
_cell.angle_beta   90.00
_cell.angle_gamma   90.00
#
_symmetry.space_group_name_H-M   'P 1'
#
loop_
_entity.id
_entity.type
_entity.pdbx_description
1 polymer ?
#
loop_
_entity_poly.entity_id
_entity_poly.type
_entity_poly.pdbx_seq_one_letter_code
_entity_poly.pdbx_strand_id
1 'polypeptide(L)'
;MKILLGITYYSPNISGVSIYARRLAEGLASKGHEVTVITSKYRPFLPEKEKINGVQVVRCPVTFRIGKGVFMLSFPFKVFSLAQKIDVINCHLPQFESFVLAIIGRILRKKVVLTHHTDLSGWKGLFNRLAESTVWLGQLIAGIFCDKIVPYTKDYADYSWYLQLFKNKLEYILPPILTYPVNQKLQSEIKEKIGETVYIIGFAGRIAKQKGIPYLLNSIPFLEKKLRNFKIVFAGPYKEVIGENYYKQINHLIQRYRSRLCFLGGLKEEEMSSFYSLCNVLVLPSDDRLESFGLVQVEAMLNGCPVVATDLPGARMPVKMTKMGEIAKVGDPADLADKIAMVVKNPQKYKKSKIEIEKIFNYQKTITDYEKLFKTN
;
A
#
# COMPACT_ATOMS: atom_id res chain seq x y z
N MET A 1 3.29 -23.11 -13.40
CA MET A 1 3.18 -22.02 -14.39
C MET A 1 4.42 -21.16 -14.29
N LYS A 2 4.80 -20.54 -15.39
CA LYS A 2 5.83 -19.52 -15.50
C LYS A 2 5.15 -18.16 -15.54
N ILE A 3 5.45 -17.29 -14.58
CA ILE A 3 4.71 -16.06 -14.30
C ILE A 3 5.66 -14.87 -14.40
N LEU A 4 5.31 -13.85 -15.19
CA LEU A 4 6.06 -12.60 -15.28
C LEU A 4 5.31 -11.47 -14.58
N LEU A 5 5.86 -10.94 -13.49
CA LEU A 5 5.33 -9.77 -12.78
C LEU A 5 6.08 -8.52 -13.21
N GLY A 6 5.35 -7.52 -13.70
CA GLY A 6 5.89 -6.20 -14.04
C GLY A 6 5.58 -5.17 -12.96
N ILE A 7 6.61 -4.49 -12.46
CA ILE A 7 6.46 -3.38 -11.49
C ILE A 7 7.61 -2.37 -11.61
N THR A 8 7.35 -1.07 -11.48
CA THR A 8 8.41 -0.03 -11.55
C THR A 8 9.46 -0.17 -10.45
N TYR A 9 9.04 -0.36 -9.20
CA TYR A 9 9.93 -0.49 -8.04
C TYR A 9 9.59 -1.76 -7.25
N TYR A 10 10.59 -2.61 -7.04
CA TYR A 10 10.51 -3.84 -6.25
C TYR A 10 11.49 -3.78 -5.05
N SER A 11 11.76 -4.90 -4.39
CA SER A 11 12.75 -4.98 -3.31
C SER A 11 14.15 -4.47 -3.74
N PRO A 12 14.87 -3.69 -2.90
CA PRO A 12 14.56 -3.33 -1.50
C PRO A 12 13.75 -2.03 -1.33
N ASN A 13 13.10 -1.52 -2.38
CA ASN A 13 12.22 -0.36 -2.25
C ASN A 13 10.97 -0.72 -1.42
N ILE A 14 10.63 0.11 -0.44
CA ILE A 14 9.49 -0.11 0.45
C ILE A 14 8.37 0.86 0.10
N SER A 15 7.26 0.34 -0.43
CA SER A 15 5.99 1.02 -0.64
C SER A 15 4.86 0.00 -0.55
N GLY A 16 3.61 0.46 -0.36
CA GLY A 16 2.47 -0.47 -0.35
C GLY A 16 2.37 -1.31 -1.63
N VAL A 17 2.73 -0.72 -2.78
CA VAL A 17 2.72 -1.40 -4.09
C VAL A 17 3.84 -2.44 -4.19
N SER A 18 5.07 -2.10 -3.76
CA SER A 18 6.18 -3.06 -3.81
C SER A 18 6.03 -4.18 -2.78
N ILE A 19 5.50 -3.89 -1.60
CA ILE A 19 5.15 -4.90 -0.58
C ILE A 19 4.09 -5.86 -1.12
N TYR A 20 3.03 -5.34 -1.74
CA TYR A 20 2.00 -6.18 -2.37
C TYR A 20 2.60 -7.12 -3.40
N ALA A 21 3.32 -6.56 -4.38
CA ALA A 21 3.88 -7.34 -5.48
C ALA A 21 4.87 -8.39 -4.95
N ARG A 22 5.66 -8.05 -3.93
CA ARG A 22 6.59 -8.99 -3.27
C ARG A 22 5.85 -10.13 -2.58
N ARG A 23 4.86 -9.82 -1.75
CA ARG A 23 4.05 -10.82 -1.04
C ARG A 23 3.30 -11.75 -2.01
N LEU A 24 2.81 -11.21 -3.13
CA LEU A 24 2.19 -12.00 -4.20
C LEU A 24 3.22 -12.90 -4.91
N ALA A 25 4.35 -12.33 -5.34
CA ALA A 25 5.41 -13.05 -6.05
C ALA A 25 5.98 -14.22 -5.23
N GLU A 26 6.34 -13.95 -3.97
CA GLU A 26 6.87 -14.93 -3.04
C GLU A 26 5.81 -16.00 -2.70
N GLY A 27 4.55 -15.60 -2.54
CA GLY A 27 3.43 -16.53 -2.32
C GLY A 27 3.23 -17.49 -3.48
N LEU A 28 3.21 -16.98 -4.71
CA LEU A 28 3.11 -17.81 -5.93
C LEU A 28 4.35 -18.73 -6.10
N ALA A 29 5.55 -18.22 -5.78
CA ALA A 29 6.76 -19.03 -5.81
C ALA A 29 6.73 -20.16 -4.77
N SER A 30 6.22 -19.90 -3.56
CA SER A 30 6.05 -20.91 -2.51
C SER A 30 5.08 -22.04 -2.88
N LYS A 31 4.15 -21.76 -3.81
CA LYS A 31 3.25 -22.76 -4.41
C LYS A 31 3.88 -23.56 -5.55
N GLY A 32 5.18 -23.40 -5.80
CA GLY A 32 5.91 -24.13 -6.84
C GLY A 32 5.78 -23.53 -8.25
N HIS A 33 5.36 -22.26 -8.38
CA HIS A 33 5.42 -21.57 -9.67
C HIS A 33 6.79 -20.94 -9.93
N GLU A 34 7.19 -20.89 -11.19
CA GLU A 34 8.38 -20.15 -11.61
C GLU A 34 8.01 -18.66 -11.77
N VAL A 35 8.38 -17.83 -10.80
CA VAL A 35 8.02 -16.41 -10.79
C VAL A 35 9.23 -15.55 -11.15
N THR A 36 9.07 -14.73 -12.19
CA THR A 36 10.03 -13.70 -12.58
C THR A 36 9.42 -12.32 -12.36
N VAL A 37 10.12 -11.43 -11.67
CA VAL A 37 9.77 -10.00 -11.54
C VAL A 37 10.68 -9.19 -12.45
N ILE A 38 10.10 -8.43 -13.38
CA ILE A 38 10.80 -7.42 -14.17
C ILE A 38 10.55 -6.03 -13.57
N THR A 39 11.63 -5.31 -13.27
CA THR A 39 11.56 -4.03 -12.55
C THR A 39 12.70 -3.08 -12.90
N SER A 40 12.73 -1.87 -12.35
CA SER A 40 13.80 -0.92 -12.59
C SER A 40 15.04 -1.17 -11.72
N LYS A 41 16.23 -0.92 -12.29
CA LYS A 41 17.49 -0.76 -11.54
C LYS A 41 17.59 0.67 -11.00
N TYR A 42 16.61 1.08 -10.18
CA TYR A 42 16.48 2.46 -9.71
C TYR A 42 17.65 2.94 -8.85
N ARG A 43 18.40 2.02 -8.24
CA ARG A 43 19.68 2.26 -7.56
C ARG A 43 20.82 1.57 -8.32
N PRO A 44 21.92 2.28 -8.66
CA PRO A 44 23.00 1.73 -9.48
C PRO A 44 23.66 0.46 -8.92
N PHE A 45 23.77 0.35 -7.59
CA PHE A 45 24.42 -0.77 -6.91
C PHE A 45 23.60 -2.08 -6.87
N LEU A 46 22.31 -2.04 -7.25
CA LEU A 46 21.49 -3.24 -7.25
C LEU A 46 21.91 -4.20 -8.38
N PRO A 47 21.93 -5.52 -8.17
CA PRO A 47 22.26 -6.47 -9.22
C PRO A 47 21.19 -6.45 -10.33
N GLU A 48 21.62 -6.68 -11.58
CA GLU A 48 20.69 -6.79 -12.71
C GLU A 48 19.83 -8.04 -12.65
N LYS A 49 20.36 -9.13 -12.09
CA LYS A 49 19.63 -10.37 -11.86
C LYS A 49 19.99 -10.89 -10.48
N GLU A 50 18.99 -11.29 -9.72
CA GLU A 50 19.18 -11.99 -8.44
C GLU A 50 17.96 -12.86 -8.14
N LYS A 51 18.09 -13.79 -7.20
CA LYS A 51 16.97 -14.61 -6.72
C LYS A 51 16.69 -14.25 -5.26
N ILE A 52 15.47 -13.81 -4.97
CA ILE A 52 15.04 -13.41 -3.62
C ILE A 52 13.85 -14.28 -3.24
N ASN A 53 13.96 -15.08 -2.16
CA ASN A 53 12.86 -15.89 -1.63
C ASN A 53 12.14 -16.74 -2.70
N GLY A 54 12.89 -17.37 -3.60
CA GLY A 54 12.34 -18.19 -4.69
C GLY A 54 11.97 -17.42 -5.97
N VAL A 55 11.92 -16.08 -5.92
CA VAL A 55 11.55 -15.22 -7.05
C VAL A 55 12.78 -14.77 -7.83
N GLN A 56 12.77 -14.95 -9.16
CA GLN A 56 13.80 -14.39 -10.04
C GLN A 56 13.53 -12.90 -10.27
N VAL A 57 14.44 -12.03 -9.87
CA VAL A 57 14.35 -10.59 -10.12
C VAL A 57 15.22 -10.23 -11.31
N VAL A 58 14.68 -9.49 -12.27
CA VAL A 58 15.36 -8.95 -13.45
C VAL A 58 15.18 -7.44 -13.46
N ARG A 59 16.28 -6.71 -13.28
CA ARG A 59 16.28 -5.25 -13.27
C ARG A 59 16.73 -4.69 -14.61
N CYS A 60 15.93 -3.76 -15.14
CA CYS A 60 16.22 -3.02 -16.34
C CYS A 60 16.99 -1.74 -15.96
N PRO A 61 18.16 -1.47 -16.58
CA PRO A 61 18.89 -0.22 -16.39
C PRO A 61 17.99 0.99 -16.65
N VAL A 62 18.05 1.98 -15.75
CA VAL A 62 17.36 3.26 -15.91
C VAL A 62 18.21 4.14 -16.81
N THR A 63 17.75 4.41 -18.03
CA THR A 63 18.46 5.23 -19.02
C THR A 63 18.42 6.70 -18.63
N PHE A 64 17.26 7.21 -18.24
CA PHE A 64 17.09 8.58 -17.74
C PHE A 64 15.90 8.68 -16.79
N ARG A 65 15.77 9.81 -16.08
CA ARG A 65 14.70 10.10 -15.13
C ARG A 65 14.00 11.40 -15.49
N ILE A 66 12.68 11.43 -15.35
CA ILE A 66 11.89 12.66 -15.41
C ILE A 66 11.08 12.74 -14.11
N GLY A 67 11.43 13.70 -13.25
CA GLY A 67 10.87 13.77 -11.90
C GLY A 67 11.11 12.48 -11.10
N LYS A 68 10.03 11.84 -10.65
CA LYS A 68 10.06 10.53 -9.96
C LYS A 68 9.94 9.33 -10.91
N GLY A 69 9.74 9.57 -12.21
CA GLY A 69 9.63 8.54 -13.23
C GLY A 69 11.01 8.02 -13.65
N VAL A 70 11.09 6.71 -13.85
CA VAL A 70 12.26 6.03 -14.41
C VAL A 70 11.93 5.56 -15.82
N PHE A 71 12.84 5.74 -16.76
CA PHE A 71 12.66 5.31 -18.15
C PHE A 71 13.74 4.30 -18.51
N MET A 72 13.32 3.19 -19.09
CA MET A 72 14.16 2.01 -19.31
C MET A 72 14.06 1.61 -20.79
N LEU A 73 14.94 2.14 -21.65
CA LEU A 73 14.88 1.86 -23.10
C LEU A 73 15.10 0.37 -23.43
N SER A 74 15.79 -0.36 -22.56
CA SER A 74 15.96 -1.82 -22.69
C SER A 74 14.72 -2.63 -22.28
N PHE A 75 13.71 -2.00 -21.68
CA PHE A 75 12.55 -2.70 -21.10
C PHE A 75 11.74 -3.48 -22.14
N PRO A 76 11.36 -2.93 -23.32
CA PRO A 76 10.61 -3.69 -24.31
C PRO A 76 11.33 -4.95 -24.79
N PHE A 77 12.64 -4.86 -25.06
CA PHE A 77 13.45 -6.01 -25.50
C PHE A 77 13.54 -7.09 -24.41
N LYS A 78 13.77 -6.69 -23.15
CA LYS A 78 13.80 -7.62 -22.01
C LYS A 78 12.44 -8.28 -21.78
N VAL A 79 11.34 -7.51 -21.86
CA VAL A 79 9.98 -8.06 -21.76
C VAL A 79 9.72 -9.06 -22.88
N PHE A 80 10.02 -8.72 -24.14
CA PHE A 80 9.80 -9.62 -25.27
C PHE A 80 10.56 -10.94 -25.10
N SER A 81 11.84 -10.88 -24.72
CA SER A 81 12.66 -12.07 -24.47
C SER A 81 12.10 -12.94 -23.33
N LEU A 82 11.72 -12.34 -22.21
CA LEU A 82 11.17 -13.08 -21.07
C LEU A 82 9.81 -13.68 -21.41
N ALA A 83 8.90 -12.90 -22.00
CA ALA A 83 7.52 -13.27 -22.24
C ALA A 83 7.34 -14.48 -23.18
N GLN A 84 8.32 -14.79 -24.04
CA GLN A 84 8.26 -15.98 -24.91
C GLN A 84 8.07 -17.29 -24.12
N LYS A 85 8.68 -17.39 -22.93
CA LYS A 85 8.70 -18.61 -22.09
C LYS A 85 7.70 -18.56 -20.93
N ILE A 86 6.85 -17.55 -20.88
CA ILE A 86 5.94 -17.27 -19.77
C ILE A 86 4.52 -17.73 -20.15
N ASP A 87 3.74 -18.13 -19.16
CA ASP A 87 2.32 -18.51 -19.33
C ASP A 87 1.41 -17.29 -19.14
N VAL A 88 1.70 -16.46 -18.14
CA VAL A 88 0.88 -15.30 -17.74
C VAL A 88 1.74 -14.10 -17.32
N ILE A 89 1.29 -12.91 -17.69
CA ILE A 89 1.89 -11.63 -17.31
C ILE A 89 0.96 -10.92 -16.32
N ASN A 90 1.49 -10.52 -15.16
CA ASN A 90 0.79 -9.69 -14.20
C ASN A 90 1.44 -8.31 -14.07
N CYS A 91 0.72 -7.23 -14.40
CA CYS A 91 1.25 -5.87 -14.36
C CYS A 91 0.71 -5.11 -13.14
N HIS A 92 1.58 -4.49 -12.36
CA HIS A 92 1.20 -3.70 -11.19
C HIS A 92 1.11 -2.21 -11.53
N LEU A 93 -0.10 -1.64 -11.46
CA LEU A 93 -0.38 -0.24 -11.80
C LEU A 93 -0.21 0.69 -10.58
N PRO A 94 0.22 1.96 -10.76
CA PRO A 94 0.32 2.72 -12.00
C PRO A 94 1.73 2.73 -12.63
N GLN A 95 2.25 1.57 -13.00
CA GLN A 95 3.48 1.49 -13.79
C GLN A 95 3.28 2.09 -15.19
N PHE A 96 4.16 3.02 -15.58
CA PHE A 96 4.17 3.61 -16.93
C PHE A 96 4.33 2.53 -18.00
N GLU A 97 5.32 1.63 -17.88
CA GLU A 97 5.61 0.61 -18.90
C GLU A 97 4.61 -0.57 -18.94
N SER A 98 3.50 -0.47 -18.21
CA SER A 98 2.44 -1.49 -18.21
C SER A 98 1.87 -1.73 -19.61
N PHE A 99 1.80 -0.70 -20.47
CA PHE A 99 1.36 -0.87 -21.86
C PHE A 99 2.28 -1.78 -22.65
N VAL A 100 3.60 -1.74 -22.41
CA VAL A 100 4.57 -2.58 -23.12
C VAL A 100 4.33 -4.05 -22.78
N LEU A 101 4.14 -4.34 -21.49
CA LEU A 101 3.81 -5.69 -21.02
C LEU A 101 2.49 -6.19 -21.62
N ALA A 102 1.46 -5.34 -21.65
CA ALA A 102 0.16 -5.71 -22.18
C ALA A 102 0.18 -5.94 -23.71
N ILE A 103 0.81 -5.06 -24.48
CA ILE A 103 0.94 -5.20 -25.94
C ILE A 103 1.75 -6.44 -26.29
N ILE A 104 2.92 -6.64 -25.66
CA ILE A 104 3.76 -7.81 -25.92
C ILE A 104 3.03 -9.09 -25.50
N GLY A 105 2.32 -9.07 -24.36
CA GLY A 105 1.47 -10.18 -23.94
C GLY A 105 0.44 -10.52 -25.02
N ARG A 106 -0.28 -9.53 -25.54
CA ARG A 106 -1.25 -9.71 -26.63
C ARG A 106 -0.62 -10.28 -27.90
N ILE A 107 0.52 -9.73 -28.34
CA ILE A 107 1.26 -10.19 -29.54
C ILE A 107 1.67 -11.66 -29.39
N LEU A 108 2.18 -12.04 -28.21
CA LEU A 108 2.62 -13.40 -27.91
C LEU A 108 1.48 -14.31 -27.42
N ARG A 109 0.23 -13.85 -27.50
CA ARG A 109 -0.99 -14.57 -27.05
C ARG A 109 -0.87 -15.10 -25.62
N LYS A 110 -0.27 -14.29 -24.73
CA LYS A 110 -0.17 -14.55 -23.30
C LYS A 110 -1.32 -13.88 -22.58
N LYS A 111 -1.80 -14.51 -21.52
CA LYS A 111 -2.75 -13.90 -20.61
C LYS A 111 -2.11 -12.71 -19.90
N VAL A 112 -2.80 -11.58 -19.86
CA VAL A 112 -2.38 -10.33 -19.22
C VAL A 112 -3.41 -9.94 -18.16
N VAL A 113 -2.97 -9.91 -16.91
CA VAL A 113 -3.77 -9.47 -15.77
C VAL A 113 -3.15 -8.21 -15.18
N LEU A 114 -3.94 -7.14 -15.03
CA LEU A 114 -3.48 -5.94 -14.34
C LEU A 114 -3.88 -6.02 -12.86
N THR A 115 -2.99 -5.65 -11.94
CA THR A 115 -3.33 -5.39 -10.55
C THR A 115 -3.34 -3.88 -10.35
N HIS A 116 -4.52 -3.31 -10.09
CA HIS A 116 -4.70 -1.87 -9.91
C HIS A 116 -4.55 -1.51 -8.43
N HIS A 117 -3.43 -0.89 -8.08
CA HIS A 117 -3.17 -0.50 -6.69
C HIS A 117 -3.78 0.83 -6.32
N THR A 118 -3.79 1.79 -7.23
CA THR A 118 -4.24 3.16 -6.95
C THR A 118 -4.39 3.96 -8.24
N ASP A 119 -5.29 4.94 -8.22
CA ASP A 119 -5.45 5.92 -9.27
C ASP A 119 -4.25 6.88 -9.36
N LEU A 120 -4.17 7.61 -10.47
CA LEU A 120 -3.33 8.82 -10.56
C LEU A 120 -4.05 10.02 -9.94
N SER A 121 -3.30 10.99 -9.41
CA SER A 121 -3.85 12.10 -8.61
C SER A 121 -3.36 13.49 -9.07
N GLY A 122 -3.91 13.99 -10.18
CA GLY A 122 -4.02 15.42 -10.53
C GLY A 122 -2.82 16.29 -10.16
N TRP A 123 -1.61 15.93 -10.62
CA TRP A 123 -0.39 16.62 -10.26
C TRP A 123 -0.43 18.09 -10.73
N LYS A 124 -0.04 19.01 -9.85
CA LYS A 124 -0.05 20.45 -10.16
C LYS A 124 1.12 20.83 -11.07
N GLY A 125 0.88 21.76 -12.00
CA GLY A 125 1.89 22.28 -12.94
C GLY A 125 1.87 21.57 -14.29
N LEU A 126 2.15 22.31 -15.37
CA LEU A 126 2.02 21.84 -16.75
C LEU A 126 2.87 20.59 -17.04
N PHE A 127 4.13 20.59 -16.63
CA PHE A 127 5.04 19.44 -16.79
C PHE A 127 4.55 18.19 -16.06
N ASN A 128 4.04 18.34 -14.84
CA ASN A 128 3.54 17.19 -14.08
C ASN A 128 2.23 16.66 -14.66
N ARG A 129 1.35 17.54 -15.16
CA ARG A 129 0.15 17.12 -15.89
C ARG A 129 0.49 16.36 -17.16
N LEU A 130 1.49 16.81 -17.92
CA LEU A 130 1.95 16.09 -19.11
C LEU A 130 2.50 14.71 -18.75
N ALA A 131 3.33 14.62 -17.70
CA ALA A 131 3.84 13.34 -17.21
C ALA A 131 2.73 12.42 -16.68
N GLU A 132 1.72 12.97 -16.02
CA GLU A 132 0.56 12.20 -15.58
C GLU A 132 -0.26 11.69 -16.78
N SER A 133 -0.48 12.52 -17.79
CA SER A 133 -1.19 12.15 -19.02
C SER A 133 -0.49 11.00 -19.77
N THR A 134 0.84 10.95 -19.78
CA THR A 134 1.56 9.83 -20.42
C THR A 134 1.40 8.53 -19.62
N VAL A 135 1.45 8.58 -18.29
CA VAL A 135 1.16 7.42 -17.43
C VAL A 135 -0.29 6.98 -17.56
N TRP A 136 -1.22 7.93 -17.67
CA TRP A 136 -2.63 7.65 -17.89
C TRP A 136 -2.87 6.97 -19.24
N LEU A 137 -2.27 7.48 -20.32
CA LEU A 137 -2.33 6.86 -21.64
C LEU A 137 -1.75 5.43 -21.64
N GLY A 138 -0.60 5.24 -21.00
CA GLY A 138 -0.01 3.91 -20.82
C GLY A 138 -0.95 2.94 -20.10
N GLN A 139 -1.58 3.39 -19.01
CA GLN A 139 -2.56 2.57 -18.29
C GLN A 139 -3.83 2.29 -19.09
N LEU A 140 -4.30 3.24 -19.89
CA LEU A 140 -5.45 3.06 -20.77
C LEU A 140 -5.16 1.98 -21.82
N ILE A 141 -4.01 2.06 -22.48
CA ILE A 141 -3.54 1.06 -23.44
C ILE A 141 -3.42 -0.31 -22.76
N ALA A 142 -2.81 -0.36 -21.56
CA ALA A 142 -2.71 -1.59 -20.81
C ALA A 142 -4.10 -2.20 -20.51
N GLY A 143 -5.07 -1.37 -20.10
CA GLY A 143 -6.45 -1.79 -19.83
C GLY A 143 -7.16 -2.30 -21.07
N ILE A 144 -6.93 -1.71 -22.24
CA ILE A 144 -7.46 -2.18 -23.53
C ILE A 144 -6.94 -3.59 -23.85
N PHE A 145 -5.63 -3.81 -23.71
CA PHE A 145 -4.97 -5.05 -24.12
C PHE A 145 -4.96 -6.15 -23.04
N CYS A 146 -5.35 -5.86 -21.81
CA CYS A 146 -5.45 -6.88 -20.76
C CYS A 146 -6.73 -7.73 -20.87
N ASP A 147 -6.68 -8.92 -20.28
CA ASP A 147 -7.83 -9.81 -20.13
C ASP A 147 -8.66 -9.46 -18.90
N LYS A 148 -7.99 -9.19 -17.77
CA LYS A 148 -8.61 -8.90 -16.47
C LYS A 148 -7.86 -7.82 -15.71
N ILE A 149 -8.59 -7.08 -14.88
CA ILE A 149 -8.05 -6.06 -13.97
C ILE A 149 -8.51 -6.40 -12.56
N VAL A 150 -7.55 -6.42 -11.62
CA VAL A 150 -7.77 -6.74 -10.22
C VAL A 150 -7.69 -5.47 -9.37
N PRO A 151 -8.84 -4.86 -9.04
CA PRO A 151 -8.95 -3.96 -7.91
C PRO A 151 -9.20 -4.74 -6.61
N TYR A 152 -8.95 -4.10 -5.47
CA TYR A 152 -9.10 -4.76 -4.17
C TYR A 152 -10.57 -4.95 -3.75
N THR A 153 -11.39 -3.92 -3.99
CA THR A 153 -12.78 -3.89 -3.53
C THR A 153 -13.66 -3.22 -4.58
N LYS A 154 -14.93 -3.62 -4.62
CA LYS A 154 -15.93 -2.96 -5.45
C LYS A 154 -16.11 -1.48 -5.07
N ASP A 155 -16.09 -1.18 -3.77
CA ASP A 155 -16.24 0.18 -3.22
C ASP A 155 -15.19 1.15 -3.82
N TYR A 156 -13.93 0.73 -3.96
CA TYR A 156 -12.92 1.53 -4.65
C TYR A 156 -13.15 1.61 -6.16
N ALA A 157 -13.47 0.47 -6.78
CA ALA A 157 -13.66 0.39 -8.23
C ALA A 157 -14.82 1.24 -8.74
N ASP A 158 -15.89 1.37 -7.94
CA ASP A 158 -17.03 2.24 -8.23
C ASP A 158 -16.65 3.73 -8.22
N TYR A 159 -15.64 4.11 -7.44
CA TYR A 159 -15.15 5.48 -7.33
C TYR A 159 -14.00 5.81 -8.31
N SER A 160 -13.23 4.81 -8.73
CA SER A 160 -12.09 4.98 -9.65
C SER A 160 -12.56 5.19 -11.09
N TRP A 161 -12.34 6.40 -11.61
CA TRP A 161 -12.48 6.75 -13.02
C TRP A 161 -11.83 5.75 -13.99
N TYR A 162 -10.63 5.25 -13.69
CA TYR A 162 -9.93 4.28 -14.55
C TYR A 162 -10.65 2.92 -14.56
N LEU A 163 -10.99 2.40 -13.38
CA LEU A 163 -11.64 1.09 -13.27
C LEU A 163 -13.05 1.10 -13.86
N GLN A 164 -13.75 2.23 -13.79
CA GLN A 164 -15.07 2.42 -14.41
C GLN A 164 -15.03 2.28 -15.95
N LEU A 165 -13.89 2.51 -16.61
CA LEU A 165 -13.74 2.30 -18.06
C LEU A 165 -13.71 0.82 -18.45
N PHE A 166 -13.37 -0.06 -17.49
CA PHE A 166 -13.11 -1.48 -17.73
C PHE A 166 -13.96 -2.39 -16.85
N LYS A 167 -15.18 -1.98 -16.49
CA LYS A 167 -16.10 -2.73 -15.59
C LYS A 167 -16.23 -4.21 -15.92
N ASN A 168 -16.31 -4.55 -17.21
CA ASN A 168 -16.49 -5.93 -17.68
C ASN A 168 -15.24 -6.81 -17.51
N LYS A 169 -14.08 -6.20 -17.20
CA LYS A 169 -12.81 -6.89 -16.99
C LYS A 169 -12.44 -7.01 -15.51
N LEU A 170 -13.24 -6.48 -14.59
CA LEU A 170 -12.88 -6.42 -13.17
C LEU A 170 -13.03 -7.78 -12.49
N GLU A 171 -12.03 -8.14 -11.67
CA GLU A 171 -12.05 -9.30 -10.77
C GLU A 171 -11.59 -8.84 -9.38
N TYR A 172 -12.43 -8.93 -8.35
CA TYR A 172 -12.10 -8.39 -7.03
C TYR A 172 -11.29 -9.39 -6.21
N ILE A 173 -10.03 -9.05 -5.90
CA ILE A 173 -9.17 -9.88 -5.02
C ILE A 173 -8.57 -8.99 -3.93
N LEU A 174 -8.78 -9.39 -2.68
CA LEU A 174 -8.22 -8.69 -1.52
C LEU A 174 -6.68 -8.81 -1.50
N PRO A 175 -5.96 -7.84 -0.90
CA PRO A 175 -4.51 -7.87 -0.88
C PRO A 175 -3.89 -9.04 -0.08
N PRO A 176 -2.69 -9.51 -0.46
CA PRO A 176 -1.96 -10.52 0.30
C PRO A 176 -1.30 -9.86 1.52
N ILE A 177 -1.92 -10.00 2.69
CA ILE A 177 -1.47 -9.35 3.93
C ILE A 177 -0.92 -10.40 4.89
N LEU A 178 0.24 -10.10 5.46
CA LEU A 178 0.96 -10.96 6.40
C LEU A 178 1.05 -10.29 7.77
N THR A 179 1.23 -11.11 8.80
CA THR A 179 1.68 -10.68 10.13
C THR A 179 2.95 -11.39 10.51
N TYR A 180 3.72 -10.75 11.40
CA TYR A 180 4.97 -11.29 11.91
C TYR A 180 4.85 -11.51 13.43
N PRO A 181 5.66 -12.43 14.00
CA PRO A 181 5.75 -12.57 15.44
C PRO A 181 6.15 -11.26 16.11
N VAL A 182 5.55 -10.99 17.26
CA VAL A 182 5.88 -9.83 18.08
C VAL A 182 7.26 -10.03 18.72
N ASN A 183 8.18 -9.11 18.44
CA ASN A 183 9.45 -9.01 19.13
C ASN A 183 9.28 -8.18 20.43
N GLN A 184 9.42 -8.85 21.58
CA GLN A 184 9.26 -8.25 22.91
C GLN A 184 10.33 -7.20 23.23
N LYS A 185 11.59 -7.43 22.82
CA LYS A 185 12.68 -6.46 23.04
C LYS A 185 12.38 -5.14 22.33
N LEU A 186 11.99 -5.22 21.06
CA LEU A 186 11.59 -4.04 20.29
C LEU A 186 10.36 -3.35 20.89
N GLN A 187 9.39 -4.10 21.41
CA GLN A 187 8.26 -3.49 22.11
C GLN A 187 8.71 -2.66 23.31
N SER A 188 9.63 -3.18 24.13
CA SER A 188 10.18 -2.44 25.27
C SER A 188 10.91 -1.17 24.84
N GLU A 189 11.73 -1.24 23.79
CA GLU A 189 12.42 -0.08 23.22
C GLU A 189 11.43 0.98 22.68
N ILE A 190 10.33 0.55 22.05
CA ILE A 190 9.28 1.47 21.59
C ILE A 190 8.55 2.09 22.78
N LYS A 191 8.19 1.31 23.81
CA LYS A 191 7.53 1.82 25.03
C LYS A 191 8.39 2.86 25.73
N GLU A 192 9.69 2.62 25.87
CA GLU A 192 10.64 3.57 26.45
C GLU A 192 10.64 4.90 25.68
N LYS A 193 10.67 4.86 24.34
CA LYS A 193 10.60 6.07 23.49
C LYS A 193 9.26 6.80 23.59
N ILE A 194 8.16 6.09 23.83
CA ILE A 194 6.83 6.70 23.98
C ILE A 194 6.72 7.40 25.34
N GLY A 195 7.34 6.81 26.38
CA GLY A 195 7.21 7.23 27.77
C GLY A 195 5.88 6.79 28.40
N GLU A 196 5.63 7.25 29.62
CA GLU A 196 4.40 6.92 30.35
C GLU A 196 3.16 7.54 29.68
N THR A 197 2.35 6.70 29.04
CA THR A 197 1.09 7.11 28.43
C THR A 197 -0.01 6.07 28.60
N VAL A 198 -1.26 6.53 28.68
CA VAL A 198 -2.42 5.65 28.81
C VAL A 198 -2.90 5.18 27.44
N TYR A 199 -2.92 6.08 26.45
CA TYR A 199 -3.40 5.76 25.11
C TYR A 199 -2.35 6.01 24.03
N ILE A 200 -2.01 4.97 23.29
CA ILE A 200 -1.12 4.99 22.13
C ILE A 200 -1.98 5.01 20.87
N ILE A 201 -1.99 6.15 20.19
CA ILE A 201 -2.66 6.36 18.89
C ILE A 201 -1.60 6.18 17.80
N GLY A 202 -1.64 5.05 17.10
CA GLY A 202 -0.67 4.71 16.07
C GLY A 202 -0.98 5.37 14.72
N PHE A 203 0.06 5.74 13.99
CA PHE A 203 0.02 6.01 12.56
C PHE A 203 1.15 5.24 11.89
N ALA A 204 0.84 4.51 10.80
CA ALA A 204 1.81 3.73 10.05
C ALA A 204 1.90 4.22 8.59
N GLY A 205 3.08 4.68 8.20
CA GLY A 205 3.37 5.10 6.84
C GLY A 205 4.30 6.31 6.75
N ARG A 206 4.68 6.64 5.52
CA ARG A 206 5.44 7.86 5.22
C ARG A 206 4.64 9.12 5.49
N ILE A 207 5.32 10.22 5.84
CA ILE A 207 4.71 11.54 5.97
C ILE A 207 4.50 12.16 4.59
N ALA A 208 3.29 11.97 4.06
CA ALA A 208 2.90 12.35 2.70
C ALA A 208 1.53 13.05 2.71
N LYS A 209 1.27 13.92 1.73
CA LYS A 209 0.07 14.77 1.69
C LYS A 209 -1.23 13.97 1.75
N GLN A 210 -1.35 12.97 0.90
CA GLN A 210 -2.52 12.08 0.77
C GLN A 210 -2.83 11.26 2.04
N LYS A 211 -1.91 11.22 3.01
CA LYS A 211 -2.12 10.52 4.28
C LYS A 211 -2.90 11.35 5.29
N GLY A 212 -3.27 12.59 4.96
CA GLY A 212 -4.14 13.43 5.79
C GLY A 212 -3.60 13.70 7.21
N ILE A 213 -2.27 13.69 7.38
CA ILE A 213 -1.63 13.91 8.69
C ILE A 213 -2.06 15.23 9.36
N PRO A 214 -2.28 16.35 8.64
CA PRO A 214 -2.81 17.55 9.27
C PRO A 214 -4.14 17.34 9.99
N TYR A 215 -5.04 16.48 9.50
CA TYR A 215 -6.30 16.22 10.19
C TYR A 215 -6.07 15.49 11.51
N LEU A 216 -5.14 14.54 11.55
CA LEU A 216 -4.74 13.87 12.79
C LEU A 216 -4.08 14.85 13.77
N LEU A 217 -3.18 15.72 13.32
CA LEU A 217 -2.56 16.73 14.20
C LEU A 217 -3.58 17.75 14.70
N ASN A 218 -4.49 18.21 13.84
CA ASN A 218 -5.55 19.15 14.22
C ASN A 218 -6.66 18.50 15.06
N SER A 219 -6.68 17.17 15.19
CA SER A 219 -7.58 16.46 16.10
C SER A 219 -7.13 16.56 17.57
N ILE A 220 -5.87 16.91 17.82
CA ILE A 220 -5.26 16.92 19.16
C ILE A 220 -6.02 17.79 20.17
N PRO A 221 -6.39 19.06 19.87
CA PRO A 221 -7.16 19.87 20.82
C PRO A 221 -8.52 19.27 21.20
N PHE A 222 -9.15 18.52 20.30
CA PHE A 222 -10.41 17.83 20.56
C PHE A 222 -10.18 16.56 21.40
N LEU A 223 -9.09 15.83 21.13
CA LEU A 223 -8.67 14.68 21.92
C LEU A 223 -8.30 15.07 23.34
N GLU A 224 -7.64 16.20 23.57
CA GLU A 224 -7.26 16.67 24.91
C GLU A 224 -8.49 16.95 25.80
N LYS A 225 -9.62 17.33 25.21
CA LYS A 225 -10.89 17.46 25.95
C LYS A 225 -11.51 16.11 26.33
N LYS A 226 -11.10 15.02 25.68
CA LYS A 226 -11.72 13.69 25.79
C LYS A 226 -10.82 12.66 26.47
N LEU A 227 -9.50 12.80 26.38
CA LEU A 227 -8.47 11.88 26.81
C LEU A 227 -7.38 12.65 27.58
N ARG A 228 -7.14 12.25 28.84
CA ARG A 228 -6.18 12.96 29.71
C ARG A 228 -4.72 12.69 29.35
N ASN A 229 -4.37 11.45 29.00
CA ASN A 229 -3.00 11.05 28.68
C ASN A 229 -2.96 10.18 27.42
N PHE A 230 -2.47 10.74 26.32
CA PHE A 230 -2.25 10.02 25.07
C PHE A 230 -1.00 10.51 24.35
N LYS A 231 -0.47 9.66 23.47
CA LYS A 231 0.58 9.96 22.50
C LYS A 231 0.15 9.51 21.12
N ILE A 232 0.46 10.30 20.10
CA ILE A 232 0.37 9.91 18.70
C ILE A 232 1.75 9.44 18.25
N VAL A 233 1.84 8.19 17.81
CA VAL A 233 3.10 7.51 17.49
C VAL A 233 3.18 7.22 16.01
N PHE A 234 4.16 7.80 15.33
CA PHE A 234 4.39 7.67 13.91
C PHE A 234 5.46 6.59 13.64
N ALA A 235 5.05 5.50 13.00
CA ALA A 235 5.92 4.46 12.46
C ALA A 235 6.05 4.64 10.94
N GLY A 236 7.20 5.12 10.49
CA GLY A 236 7.49 5.33 9.08
C GLY A 236 8.50 6.44 8.83
N PRO A 237 9.06 6.51 7.61
CA PRO A 237 10.03 7.54 7.26
C PRO A 237 9.37 8.92 7.24
N TYR A 238 10.00 9.87 7.94
CA TYR A 238 9.53 11.25 8.09
C TYR A 238 10.57 12.30 7.68
N LYS A 239 11.86 11.95 7.66
CA LYS A 239 12.98 12.76 7.13
C LYS A 239 13.38 12.22 5.76
N GLU A 240 13.76 13.11 4.84
CA GLU A 240 14.35 12.77 3.53
C GLU A 240 13.50 11.85 2.63
N VAL A 241 12.16 11.95 2.72
CA VAL A 241 11.26 11.22 1.81
C VAL A 241 11.41 11.78 0.39
N ILE A 242 11.85 10.92 -0.55
CA ILE A 242 12.19 11.32 -1.92
C ILE A 242 11.04 12.07 -2.60
N GLY A 243 11.33 13.32 -2.97
CA GLY A 243 10.45 14.24 -3.69
C GLY A 243 9.17 14.64 -2.95
N GLU A 244 9.18 14.61 -1.61
CA GLU A 244 8.13 15.18 -0.77
C GLU A 244 8.78 15.97 0.38
N ASN A 245 8.77 17.30 0.29
CA ASN A 245 9.15 18.18 1.40
C ASN A 245 7.96 18.43 2.36
N TYR A 246 7.02 17.47 2.42
CA TYR A 246 5.74 17.65 3.08
C TYR A 246 5.89 17.79 4.60
N TYR A 247 6.87 17.09 5.18
CA TYR A 247 7.25 17.26 6.59
C TYR A 247 7.52 18.74 6.95
N LYS A 248 8.26 19.47 6.09
CA LYS A 248 8.53 20.90 6.34
C LYS A 248 7.25 21.74 6.25
N GLN A 249 6.32 21.41 5.35
CA GLN A 249 5.05 22.13 5.21
C GLN A 249 4.19 22.04 6.48
N ILE A 250 4.19 20.89 7.15
CA ILE A 250 3.42 20.66 8.38
C ILE A 250 4.24 20.87 9.67
N ASN A 251 5.49 21.32 9.56
CA ASN A 251 6.39 21.46 10.72
C ASN A 251 5.80 22.38 11.80
N HIS A 252 5.08 23.45 11.41
CA HIS A 252 4.42 24.32 12.38
C HIS A 252 3.40 23.57 13.26
N LEU A 253 2.63 22.62 12.70
CA LEU A 253 1.72 21.75 13.48
C LEU A 253 2.50 20.77 14.34
N ILE A 254 3.57 20.18 13.81
CA ILE A 254 4.42 19.24 14.54
C ILE A 254 5.05 19.91 15.77
N GLN A 255 5.58 21.13 15.62
CA GLN A 255 6.15 21.89 16.73
C GLN A 255 5.07 22.28 17.74
N ARG A 256 3.90 22.75 17.26
CA ARG A 256 2.77 23.11 18.12
C ARG A 256 2.35 21.97 19.05
N TYR A 257 2.34 20.73 18.57
CA TYR A 257 1.88 19.58 19.33
C TYR A 257 3.00 18.64 19.78
N ARG A 258 4.26 19.10 19.76
CA ARG A 258 5.46 18.26 19.93
C ARG A 258 5.43 17.33 21.15
N SER A 259 4.84 17.78 22.26
CA SER A 259 4.68 17.01 23.50
C SER A 259 3.76 15.80 23.36
N ARG A 260 2.86 15.77 22.37
CA ARG A 260 1.93 14.66 22.08
C ARG A 260 2.45 13.70 21.02
N LEU A 261 3.56 14.00 20.34
CA LEU A 261 4.04 13.23 19.20
C LEU A 261 5.29 12.41 19.56
N CYS A 262 5.33 11.17 19.08
CA CYS A 262 6.52 10.32 19.08
C CYS A 262 6.79 9.82 17.65
N PHE A 263 8.02 9.93 17.17
CA PHE A 263 8.41 9.49 15.83
C PHE A 263 9.43 8.36 15.94
N LEU A 264 9.06 7.17 15.51
CA LEU A 264 9.92 5.98 15.59
C LEU A 264 10.92 5.91 14.42
N GLY A 265 10.62 6.58 13.31
CA GLY A 265 11.36 6.41 12.05
C GLY A 265 10.85 5.21 11.26
N GLY A 266 11.59 4.81 10.23
CA GLY A 266 11.26 3.63 9.43
C GLY A 266 11.49 2.36 10.23
N LEU A 267 10.45 1.54 10.36
CA LEU A 267 10.54 0.17 10.86
C LEU A 267 10.57 -0.79 9.67
N LYS A 268 11.25 -1.92 9.83
CA LYS A 268 11.18 -3.03 8.88
C LYS A 268 9.80 -3.67 8.93
N GLU A 269 9.44 -4.40 7.89
CA GLU A 269 8.12 -5.03 7.79
C GLU A 269 7.88 -6.02 8.93
N GLU A 270 8.90 -6.78 9.30
CA GLU A 270 8.87 -7.77 10.38
C GLU A 270 8.70 -7.13 11.77
N GLU A 271 9.08 -5.86 11.90
CA GLU A 271 9.04 -5.09 13.14
C GLU A 271 7.68 -4.42 13.37
N MET A 272 6.87 -4.26 12.31
CA MET A 272 5.59 -3.55 12.37
C MET A 272 4.57 -4.21 13.31
N SER A 273 4.60 -5.54 13.45
CA SER A 273 3.69 -6.26 14.35
C SER A 273 3.94 -5.90 15.83
N SER A 274 5.20 -5.67 16.22
CA SER A 274 5.54 -5.14 17.54
C SER A 274 4.98 -3.73 17.76
N PHE A 275 4.99 -2.88 16.73
CA PHE A 275 4.41 -1.54 16.83
C PHE A 275 2.88 -1.59 16.95
N TYR A 276 2.20 -2.35 16.09
CA TYR A 276 0.74 -2.41 16.09
C TYR A 276 0.17 -2.96 17.39
N SER A 277 0.81 -3.99 17.96
CA SER A 277 0.38 -4.61 19.22
C SER A 277 0.49 -3.68 20.44
N LEU A 278 1.23 -2.56 20.34
CA LEU A 278 1.28 -1.52 21.37
C LEU A 278 0.17 -0.48 21.23
N CYS A 279 -0.41 -0.34 20.04
CA CYS A 279 -1.38 0.71 19.76
C CYS A 279 -2.76 0.35 20.31
N ASN A 280 -3.42 1.30 20.97
CA ASN A 280 -4.83 1.17 21.33
C ASN A 280 -5.74 1.38 20.12
N VAL A 281 -5.27 2.15 19.15
CA VAL A 281 -5.95 2.39 17.88
C VAL A 281 -4.92 2.79 16.83
N LEU A 282 -5.05 2.28 15.60
CA LEU A 282 -4.34 2.79 14.43
C LEU A 282 -5.25 3.80 13.70
N VAL A 283 -4.69 4.93 13.29
CA VAL A 283 -5.43 5.95 12.54
C VAL A 283 -4.94 6.03 11.10
N LEU A 284 -5.87 5.93 10.16
CA LEU A 284 -5.66 6.14 8.73
C LEU A 284 -6.49 7.35 8.26
N PRO A 285 -5.98 8.59 8.40
CA PRO A 285 -6.74 9.80 8.15
C PRO A 285 -6.67 10.27 6.69
N SER A 286 -6.41 9.35 5.75
CA SER A 286 -6.15 9.66 4.34
C SER A 286 -7.33 10.39 3.70
N ASP A 287 -7.05 11.37 2.84
CA ASP A 287 -8.08 12.24 2.25
C ASP A 287 -8.12 12.21 0.71
N ASP A 288 -7.29 11.37 0.10
CA ASP A 288 -7.13 11.30 -1.34
C ASP A 288 -7.25 9.86 -1.84
N ARG A 289 -7.82 9.69 -3.03
CA ARG A 289 -8.03 8.42 -3.75
C ARG A 289 -6.75 7.60 -3.97
N LEU A 290 -5.58 8.21 -3.74
CA LEU A 290 -4.32 7.50 -3.67
C LEU A 290 -4.29 6.38 -2.61
N GLU A 291 -5.13 6.46 -1.58
CA GLU A 291 -5.33 5.40 -0.60
C GLU A 291 -6.51 4.51 -0.99
N SER A 292 -6.22 3.39 -1.66
CA SER A 292 -7.24 2.47 -2.17
C SER A 292 -7.71 1.42 -1.16
N PHE A 293 -6.95 1.20 -0.08
CA PHE A 293 -7.27 0.16 0.93
C PHE A 293 -6.52 0.33 2.25
N GLY A 294 -5.26 0.75 2.25
CA GLY A 294 -4.44 0.82 3.46
C GLY A 294 -4.13 -0.54 4.07
N LEU A 295 -3.15 -1.28 3.52
CA LEU A 295 -2.73 -2.61 4.03
C LEU A 295 -2.46 -2.60 5.55
N VAL A 296 -1.88 -1.51 6.04
CA VAL A 296 -1.58 -1.26 7.47
C VAL A 296 -2.78 -1.42 8.40
N GLN A 297 -4.00 -1.19 7.90
CA GLN A 297 -5.21 -1.38 8.69
C GLN A 297 -5.40 -2.85 9.06
N VAL A 298 -5.28 -3.73 8.08
CA VAL A 298 -5.44 -5.17 8.29
C VAL A 298 -4.27 -5.72 9.08
N GLU A 299 -3.05 -5.24 8.83
CA GLU A 299 -1.89 -5.60 9.64
C GLU A 299 -2.09 -5.24 11.12
N ALA A 300 -2.66 -4.07 11.42
CA ALA A 300 -3.01 -3.68 12.78
C ALA A 300 -4.12 -4.55 13.38
N MET A 301 -5.20 -4.80 12.63
CA MET A 301 -6.33 -5.64 13.07
C MET A 301 -5.88 -7.07 13.40
N LEU A 302 -5.02 -7.67 12.56
CA LEU A 302 -4.45 -9.00 12.81
C LEU A 302 -3.53 -9.04 14.05
N ASN A 303 -3.05 -7.89 14.51
CA ASN A 303 -2.29 -7.71 15.75
C ASN A 303 -3.17 -7.24 16.94
N GLY A 304 -4.50 -7.30 16.81
CA GLY A 304 -5.42 -6.93 17.89
C GLY A 304 -5.68 -5.42 18.03
N CYS A 305 -5.14 -4.59 17.13
CA CYS A 305 -5.28 -3.13 17.17
C CYS A 305 -6.45 -2.68 16.29
N PRO A 306 -7.51 -2.08 16.86
CA PRO A 306 -8.62 -1.54 16.09
C PRO A 306 -8.20 -0.30 15.29
N VAL A 307 -8.99 0.05 14.27
CA VAL A 307 -8.63 1.10 13.32
C VAL A 307 -9.68 2.20 13.25
N VAL A 308 -9.23 3.45 13.21
CA VAL A 308 -10.06 4.57 12.76
C VAL A 308 -9.60 4.99 11.38
N ALA A 309 -10.43 4.77 10.36
CA ALA A 309 -10.16 5.16 8.99
C ALA A 309 -11.13 6.26 8.56
N THR A 310 -10.73 7.09 7.61
CA THR A 310 -11.66 8.04 6.99
C THR A 310 -12.65 7.33 6.07
N ASP A 311 -13.80 7.97 5.84
CA ASP A 311 -14.84 7.54 4.91
C ASP A 311 -14.42 7.81 3.47
N LEU A 312 -13.25 7.28 3.09
CA LEU A 312 -12.72 7.34 1.73
C LEU A 312 -12.99 6.00 1.04
N PRO A 313 -13.53 5.97 -0.20
CA PRO A 313 -13.81 4.72 -0.90
C PRO A 313 -12.57 3.81 -0.97
N GLY A 314 -12.77 2.51 -0.78
CA GLY A 314 -11.69 1.54 -0.65
C GLY A 314 -11.04 1.52 0.73
N ALA A 315 -10.49 2.65 1.20
CA ALA A 315 -9.85 2.77 2.51
C ALA A 315 -10.80 2.47 3.69
N ARG A 316 -12.09 2.75 3.56
CA ARG A 316 -13.11 2.42 4.56
C ARG A 316 -13.40 0.92 4.69
N MET A 317 -13.02 0.11 3.69
CA MET A 317 -13.48 -1.28 3.56
C MET A 317 -12.97 -2.22 4.66
N PRO A 318 -11.69 -2.19 5.07
CA PRO A 318 -11.23 -3.02 6.19
C PRO A 318 -12.10 -2.88 7.44
N VAL A 319 -12.42 -1.63 7.83
CA VAL A 319 -13.30 -1.36 8.98
C VAL A 319 -14.74 -1.82 8.70
N LYS A 320 -15.31 -1.55 7.51
CA LYS A 320 -16.66 -1.99 7.15
C LYS A 320 -16.82 -3.52 7.22
N MET A 321 -15.81 -4.26 6.78
CA MET A 321 -15.81 -5.73 6.68
C MET A 321 -15.63 -6.40 8.05
N THR A 322 -14.75 -5.87 8.90
CA THR A 322 -14.41 -6.50 10.18
C THR A 322 -15.21 -5.98 11.36
N LYS A 323 -15.74 -4.75 11.24
CA LYS A 323 -16.28 -3.95 12.36
C LYS A 323 -15.26 -3.71 13.50
N MET A 324 -13.96 -3.89 13.23
CA MET A 324 -12.86 -3.71 14.18
C MET A 324 -12.36 -2.26 14.17
N GLY A 325 -13.27 -1.32 14.41
CA GLY A 325 -12.94 0.08 14.31
C GLY A 325 -14.12 0.99 14.00
N GLU A 326 -13.80 2.22 13.64
CA GLU A 326 -14.77 3.26 13.30
C GLU A 326 -14.35 4.02 12.04
N ILE A 327 -15.35 4.63 11.39
CA ILE A 327 -15.15 5.40 10.17
C ILE A 327 -15.44 6.87 10.49
N ALA A 328 -14.43 7.73 10.26
CA ALA A 328 -14.52 9.17 10.44
C ALA A 328 -14.78 9.89 9.12
N LYS A 329 -15.36 11.08 9.15
CA LYS A 329 -15.55 11.90 7.94
C LYS A 329 -14.19 12.33 7.37
N VAL A 330 -14.09 12.34 6.04
CA VAL A 330 -12.90 12.81 5.34
C VAL A 330 -12.71 14.30 5.63
N GLY A 331 -11.50 14.67 6.06
CA GLY A 331 -11.13 16.07 6.27
C GLY A 331 -11.69 16.75 7.52
N ASP A 332 -12.27 15.99 8.46
CA ASP A 332 -12.88 16.50 9.70
C ASP A 332 -12.06 16.08 10.95
N PRO A 333 -11.21 16.96 11.51
CA PRO A 333 -10.44 16.66 12.70
C PRO A 333 -11.27 16.42 13.96
N ALA A 334 -12.45 17.02 14.06
CA ALA A 334 -13.30 16.91 15.24
C ALA A 334 -13.99 15.53 15.27
N ASP A 335 -14.59 15.13 14.14
CA ASP A 335 -15.17 13.79 13.99
C ASP A 335 -14.09 12.71 14.10
N LEU A 336 -12.89 12.94 13.55
CA LEU A 336 -11.75 12.04 13.72
C LEU A 336 -11.40 11.84 15.20
N ALA A 337 -11.34 12.93 15.98
CA ALA A 337 -11.11 12.85 17.43
C ALA A 337 -12.22 12.10 18.17
N ASP A 338 -13.48 12.30 17.77
CA ASP A 338 -14.63 11.59 18.34
C ASP A 338 -14.53 10.09 18.12
N LYS A 339 -14.21 9.67 16.88
CA LYS A 339 -14.05 8.24 16.55
C LYS A 339 -12.85 7.61 17.26
N ILE A 340 -11.72 8.30 17.33
CA ILE A 340 -10.56 7.85 18.10
C ILE A 340 -10.94 7.67 19.58
N ALA A 341 -11.54 8.68 20.21
CA ALA A 341 -11.95 8.61 21.60
C ALA A 341 -12.96 7.48 21.86
N MET A 342 -13.89 7.25 20.93
CA MET A 342 -14.88 6.18 21.04
C MET A 342 -14.23 4.79 20.97
N VAL A 343 -13.23 4.59 20.10
CA VAL A 343 -12.50 3.33 19.99
C VAL A 343 -11.69 3.04 21.25
N VAL A 344 -10.86 3.99 21.70
CA VAL A 344 -9.96 3.75 22.84
C VAL A 344 -10.69 3.63 24.17
N LYS A 345 -11.86 4.28 24.33
CA LYS A 345 -12.69 4.16 25.55
C LYS A 345 -13.54 2.90 25.60
N ASN A 346 -13.77 2.24 24.46
CA ASN A 346 -14.61 1.04 24.38
C ASN A 346 -13.87 -0.13 23.70
N PRO A 347 -12.69 -0.55 24.20
CA PRO A 347 -11.84 -1.53 23.51
C PRO A 347 -12.55 -2.86 23.28
N GLN A 348 -13.44 -3.29 24.19
CA GLN A 348 -14.18 -4.54 24.06
C GLN A 348 -15.17 -4.53 22.89
N LYS A 349 -15.73 -3.37 22.52
CA LYS A 349 -16.66 -3.25 21.38
C LYS A 349 -15.98 -3.60 20.04
N TYR A 350 -14.69 -3.28 19.92
CA TYR A 350 -13.94 -3.45 18.67
C TYR A 350 -12.97 -4.62 18.72
N LYS A 351 -12.95 -5.39 19.81
CA LYS A 351 -12.07 -6.55 19.93
C LYS A 351 -12.58 -7.66 19.02
N LYS A 352 -11.69 -8.12 18.14
CA LYS A 352 -11.89 -9.31 17.30
C LYS A 352 -10.68 -10.23 17.45
N SER A 353 -10.92 -11.53 17.39
CA SER A 353 -9.82 -12.50 17.38
C SER A 353 -9.06 -12.42 16.06
N LYS A 354 -7.77 -12.74 16.09
CA LYS A 354 -6.96 -12.84 14.87
C LYS A 354 -7.58 -13.79 13.83
N ILE A 355 -8.15 -14.91 14.30
CA ILE A 355 -8.82 -15.91 13.45
C ILE A 355 -10.03 -15.31 12.70
N GLU A 356 -10.84 -14.46 13.34
CA GLU A 356 -11.95 -13.77 12.66
C GLU A 356 -11.46 -12.85 11.54
N ILE A 357 -10.37 -12.13 11.78
CA ILE A 357 -9.77 -11.23 10.79
C ILE A 357 -9.13 -12.04 9.65
N GLU A 358 -8.44 -13.14 9.95
CA GLU A 358 -7.82 -14.04 8.97
C GLU A 358 -8.83 -14.78 8.09
N LYS A 359 -10.07 -15.00 8.56
CA LYS A 359 -11.15 -15.53 7.71
C LYS A 359 -11.52 -14.58 6.57
N ILE A 360 -11.37 -13.26 6.79
CA ILE A 360 -11.66 -12.23 5.80
C ILE A 360 -10.42 -11.95 4.95
N PHE A 361 -9.28 -11.68 5.60
CA PHE A 361 -8.02 -11.31 4.96
C PHE A 361 -7.02 -12.46 4.98
N ASN A 362 -7.41 -13.57 4.35
CA ASN A 362 -6.58 -14.76 4.30
C ASN A 362 -5.52 -14.66 3.21
N TYR A 363 -4.24 -14.57 3.60
CA TYR A 363 -3.11 -14.53 2.67
C TYR A 363 -3.15 -15.65 1.63
N GLN A 364 -3.25 -16.91 2.09
CA GLN A 364 -3.23 -18.10 1.22
C GLN A 364 -4.42 -18.13 0.26
N LYS A 365 -5.58 -17.67 0.71
CA LYS A 365 -6.76 -17.51 -0.16
C LYS A 365 -6.45 -16.52 -1.29
N THR A 366 -5.92 -15.34 -0.98
CA THR A 366 -5.59 -14.36 -2.04
C THR A 366 -4.56 -14.92 -3.04
N ILE A 367 -3.51 -15.64 -2.59
CA ILE A 367 -2.57 -16.29 -3.52
C ILE A 367 -3.30 -17.33 -4.40
N THR A 368 -4.23 -18.08 -3.82
CA THR A 368 -5.05 -19.06 -4.55
C THR A 368 -6.01 -18.40 -5.54
N ASP A 369 -6.61 -17.26 -5.20
CA ASP A 369 -7.51 -16.52 -6.08
C ASP A 369 -6.75 -15.97 -7.29
N TYR A 370 -5.53 -15.44 -7.09
CA TYR A 370 -4.64 -15.07 -8.19
C TYR A 370 -4.23 -16.25 -9.06
N GLU A 371 -3.86 -17.38 -8.44
CA GLU A 371 -3.52 -18.60 -9.17
C GLU A 371 -4.68 -19.09 -10.05
N LYS A 372 -5.91 -19.09 -9.52
CA LYS A 372 -7.12 -19.42 -10.28
C LYS A 372 -7.34 -18.43 -11.42
N LEU A 373 -7.25 -17.13 -11.14
CA LEU A 373 -7.38 -16.09 -12.16
C LEU A 373 -6.35 -16.23 -13.27
N PHE A 374 -5.12 -16.66 -12.97
CA PHE A 374 -4.09 -16.89 -13.98
C PHE A 374 -4.34 -18.12 -14.85
N LYS A 375 -5.07 -19.12 -14.34
CA LYS A 375 -5.40 -20.36 -15.05
C LYS A 375 -6.67 -20.27 -15.90
N THR A 376 -7.55 -19.30 -15.66
CA THR A 376 -8.76 -19.16 -16.49
C THR A 376 -8.37 -18.80 -17.93
N ASN A 377 -9.12 -19.30 -18.91
CA ASN A 377 -8.91 -18.94 -20.32
C ASN A 377 -9.44 -17.55 -20.64
#